data_AF-C3LV03-F1
#
_entry.id   AF-C3LV03-F1
#
_cell.length_a   1.000
_cell.length_b   1.000
_cell.length_c   1.000
_cell.angle_alpha   90.00
_cell.angle_beta   90.00
_cell.angle_gamma   90.00
#
_symmetry.space_group_name_H-M   'P 1'
#
loop_
_entity.id
_entity.type
_entity.pdbx_description
1 polymer ?
#
loop_
_entity_poly.entity_id
_entity_poly.type
_entity_poly.pdbx_seq_one_letter_code
_entity_poly.pdbx_strand_id
1 'polypeptide(L)'
;MSNWFENNPTKSVLIHTVLVATATWAAFTFVFDENRVKLHEAKVARAEAETKEVNARNSVLVTRLDYLTKENEKLNRWLEQEPKSIPYYEKQLTVLSEKIESLEGALQLAQERESDSNTEKGDRWIDELLKRYNEVQLKPVQQSIYDPLTEVVVGADRVTIDGKTDIKITFPDGKKIEQKSAAPGETWDFQNNGKEYRLILDSADWSTQRFGTRIIELNRTEGK
;
A
#
# COMPACT_ATOMS: atom_id res chain seq x y z
N MET A 1 -54.29 -5.10 85.73
CA MET A 1 -54.03 -4.10 84.67
C MET A 1 -54.68 -4.63 83.41
N SER A 2 -55.80 -4.05 82.97
CA SER A 2 -56.47 -4.51 81.74
C SER A 2 -55.62 -4.12 80.53
N ASN A 3 -55.20 -5.09 79.73
CA ASN A 3 -54.47 -4.81 78.50
C ASN A 3 -55.41 -4.09 77.54
N TRP A 4 -54.95 -2.99 76.94
CA TRP A 4 -55.72 -2.17 76.00
C TRP A 4 -56.31 -2.99 74.83
N PHE A 5 -55.67 -4.12 74.49
CA PHE A 5 -56.09 -5.11 73.50
C PHE A 5 -57.42 -5.81 73.84
N GLU A 6 -57.74 -6.07 75.11
CA GLU A 6 -58.98 -6.74 75.50
C GLU A 6 -60.20 -5.84 75.38
N ASN A 7 -60.03 -4.52 75.56
CA ASN A 7 -61.14 -3.58 75.61
C ASN A 7 -61.61 -3.10 74.23
N ASN A 8 -60.79 -3.24 73.18
CA ASN A 8 -61.14 -2.86 71.80
C ASN A 8 -60.40 -3.74 70.75
N PRO A 9 -60.80 -5.01 70.57
CA PRO A 9 -60.06 -5.97 69.74
C PRO A 9 -59.90 -5.53 68.27
N THR A 10 -60.93 -4.93 67.68
CA THR A 10 -60.90 -4.44 66.29
C THR A 10 -59.96 -3.26 66.08
N LYS A 11 -59.90 -2.31 67.02
CA LYS A 11 -58.97 -1.17 66.91
C LYS A 11 -57.52 -1.62 67.07
N SER A 12 -57.28 -2.61 67.92
CA SER A 12 -55.93 -3.12 68.15
C SER A 12 -55.36 -3.87 66.97
N VAL A 13 -56.19 -4.70 66.30
CA VAL A 13 -55.79 -5.38 65.06
C VAL A 13 -55.50 -4.37 63.96
N LEU A 14 -56.34 -3.34 63.79
CA LEU A 14 -56.12 -2.30 62.78
C LEU A 14 -54.84 -1.48 63.02
N ILE A 15 -54.50 -1.16 64.26
CA ILE A 15 -53.25 -0.44 64.55
C ILE A 15 -52.05 -1.34 64.30
N HIS A 16 -52.12 -2.61 64.70
CA HIS A 16 -51.03 -3.56 64.47
C HIS A 16 -50.77 -3.77 62.98
N THR A 17 -51.82 -3.91 62.15
CA THR A 17 -51.66 -4.06 60.70
C THR A 17 -51.07 -2.81 60.05
N VAL A 18 -51.48 -1.61 60.46
CA VAL A 18 -50.89 -0.35 59.98
C VAL A 18 -49.42 -0.24 60.39
N LEU A 19 -49.07 -0.63 61.61
CA LEU A 19 -47.69 -0.58 62.11
C LEU A 19 -46.79 -1.59 61.37
N VAL A 20 -47.27 -2.82 61.16
CA VAL A 20 -46.52 -3.83 60.39
C VAL A 20 -46.39 -3.41 58.92
N ALA A 21 -47.45 -2.85 58.31
CA ALA A 21 -47.40 -2.37 56.94
C ALA A 21 -46.41 -1.21 56.77
N THR A 22 -46.43 -0.23 57.68
CA THR A 22 -45.50 0.91 57.64
C THR A 22 -44.05 0.50 57.91
N ALA A 23 -43.81 -0.43 58.85
CA ALA A 23 -42.48 -0.98 59.10
C ALA A 23 -41.95 -1.77 57.90
N THR A 24 -42.80 -2.59 57.26
CA THR A 24 -42.42 -3.37 56.07
C THR A 24 -42.15 -2.45 54.88
N TRP A 25 -42.97 -1.42 54.69
CA TRP A 25 -42.77 -0.40 53.66
C TRP A 25 -41.45 0.34 53.88
N ALA A 26 -41.20 0.84 55.09
CA ALA A 26 -39.97 1.57 55.41
C ALA A 26 -38.73 0.71 55.23
N ALA A 27 -38.76 -0.55 55.67
CA ALA A 27 -37.67 -1.50 55.46
C ALA A 27 -37.46 -1.77 53.95
N PHE A 28 -38.53 -1.94 53.18
CA PHE A 28 -38.44 -2.14 51.74
C PHE A 28 -37.87 -0.92 51.03
N THR A 29 -38.37 0.28 51.29
CA THR A 29 -37.87 1.51 50.67
C THR A 29 -36.42 1.77 51.06
N PHE A 30 -36.05 1.58 52.32
CA PHE A 30 -34.68 1.79 52.77
C PHE A 30 -33.71 0.79 52.13
N VAL A 31 -34.02 -0.51 52.17
CA VAL A 31 -33.14 -1.55 51.62
C VAL A 31 -33.03 -1.44 50.10
N PHE A 32 -34.13 -1.19 49.38
CA PHE A 32 -34.08 -1.10 47.92
C PHE A 32 -33.49 0.21 47.42
N ASP A 33 -33.88 1.34 48.00
CA ASP A 33 -33.44 2.64 47.51
C ASP A 33 -31.97 2.89 47.86
N GLU A 34 -31.53 2.59 49.09
CA GLU A 34 -30.11 2.70 49.43
C GLU A 34 -29.23 1.73 48.62
N ASN A 35 -29.63 0.47 48.46
CA ASN A 35 -28.81 -0.48 47.69
C ASN A 35 -28.78 -0.11 46.22
N ARG A 36 -29.88 0.38 45.66
CA ARG A 36 -29.93 0.81 44.27
C ARG A 36 -29.05 2.04 44.04
N VAL A 37 -29.15 3.05 44.91
CA VAL A 37 -28.30 4.24 44.86
C VAL A 37 -26.82 3.86 45.01
N LYS A 38 -26.46 3.07 46.03
CA LYS A 38 -25.08 2.59 46.24
C LYS A 38 -24.56 1.79 45.05
N LEU A 39 -25.40 0.97 44.42
CA LEU A 39 -25.02 0.20 43.23
C LEU A 39 -24.81 1.10 42.02
N HIS A 40 -25.66 2.11 41.81
CA HIS A 40 -25.47 3.08 40.73
C HIS A 40 -24.24 3.94 40.95
N GLU A 41 -24.01 4.41 42.18
CA GLU A 41 -22.82 5.17 42.56
C GLU A 41 -21.55 4.33 42.34
N ALA A 42 -21.56 3.06 42.77
CA ALA A 42 -20.44 2.14 42.52
C ALA A 42 -20.20 1.89 41.03
N LYS A 43 -21.27 1.79 40.22
CA LYS A 43 -21.15 1.65 38.75
C LYS A 43 -20.57 2.91 38.11
N VAL A 44 -21.00 4.10 38.55
CA VAL A 44 -20.48 5.38 38.05
C VAL A 44 -19.03 5.54 38.45
N ALA A 45 -18.68 5.33 39.71
CA ALA A 45 -17.30 5.41 40.20
C ALA A 45 -16.38 4.42 39.46
N ARG A 46 -16.87 3.20 39.16
CA ARG A 46 -16.13 2.23 38.36
C ARG A 46 -15.94 2.70 36.92
N ALA A 47 -16.99 3.19 36.26
CA ALA A 47 -16.88 3.72 34.90
C ALA A 47 -15.95 4.93 34.83
N GLU A 48 -15.98 5.82 35.83
CA GLU A 48 -15.05 6.93 35.96
C GLU A 48 -13.61 6.48 36.16
N ALA A 49 -13.38 5.43 36.96
CA ALA A 49 -12.05 4.86 37.15
C ALA A 49 -11.52 4.22 35.85
N GLU A 50 -12.34 3.43 35.17
CA GLU A 50 -12.00 2.79 33.89
C GLU A 50 -11.71 3.85 32.81
N THR A 51 -12.51 4.91 32.71
CA THR A 51 -12.25 6.01 31.76
C THR A 51 -10.99 6.79 32.08
N LYS A 52 -10.72 7.10 33.36
CA LYS A 52 -9.46 7.73 33.79
C LYS A 52 -8.25 6.86 33.46
N GLU A 53 -8.33 5.56 33.69
CA GLU A 53 -7.27 4.61 33.37
C GLU A 53 -7.04 4.53 31.85
N VAL A 54 -8.10 4.41 31.05
CA VAL A 54 -8.00 4.38 29.58
C VAL A 54 -7.41 5.69 29.05
N ASN A 55 -7.83 6.84 29.60
CA ASN A 55 -7.27 8.14 29.20
C ASN A 55 -5.80 8.27 29.57
N ALA A 56 -5.38 7.78 30.74
CA ALA A 56 -3.97 7.75 31.13
C ALA A 56 -3.14 6.85 30.20
N ARG A 57 -3.65 5.64 29.89
CA ARG A 57 -3.01 4.71 28.94
C ARG A 57 -2.90 5.34 27.55
N ASN A 58 -3.96 5.97 27.05
CA ASN A 58 -3.97 6.66 25.77
C ASN A 58 -2.96 7.81 25.75
N SER A 59 -2.90 8.62 26.81
CA SER A 59 -1.92 9.70 26.90
C SER A 59 -0.49 9.18 26.80
N VAL A 60 -0.15 8.11 27.53
CA VAL A 60 1.19 7.48 27.46
C VAL A 60 1.47 6.93 26.05
N LEU A 61 0.49 6.28 25.43
CA LEU A 61 0.63 5.75 24.07
C LEU A 61 0.86 6.86 23.04
N VAL A 62 0.12 7.97 23.15
CA VAL A 62 0.29 9.15 22.28
C VAL A 62 1.68 9.75 22.46
N THR A 63 2.15 9.91 23.70
CA THR A 63 3.52 10.39 23.95
C THR A 63 4.58 9.45 23.38
N ARG A 64 4.38 8.14 23.50
CA ARG A 64 5.32 7.15 22.95
C ARG A 64 5.33 7.14 21.43
N LEU A 65 4.17 7.31 20.79
CA LEU A 65 4.08 7.46 19.34
C LEU A 65 4.81 8.73 18.89
N ASP A 66 4.56 9.88 19.52
CA ASP A 66 5.26 11.13 19.19
C ASP A 66 6.79 10.99 19.32
N TYR A 67 7.25 10.34 20.40
CA TYR A 67 8.66 10.04 20.59
C TYR A 67 9.24 9.15 19.48
N LEU A 68 8.55 8.05 19.13
CA LEU A 68 8.99 7.12 18.08
C LEU A 68 8.98 7.78 16.70
N THR A 69 7.99 8.61 16.40
CA THR A 69 7.93 9.37 15.14
C THR A 69 9.12 10.31 15.05
N LYS A 70 9.42 11.07 16.11
CA LYS A 70 10.58 11.96 16.16
C LYS A 70 11.91 11.22 16.01
N GLU A 71 12.06 10.07 16.64
CA GLU A 71 13.30 9.27 16.51
C GLU A 71 13.43 8.69 15.09
N ASN A 72 12.34 8.20 14.48
CA ASN A 72 12.35 7.76 13.09
C ASN A 72 12.70 8.91 12.12
N GLU A 73 12.12 10.09 12.29
CA GLU A 73 12.47 11.26 11.49
C GLU A 73 13.96 11.62 11.61
N LYS A 74 14.49 11.57 12.83
CA LYS A 74 15.91 11.83 13.08
C LYS A 74 16.80 10.77 12.44
N LEU A 75 16.46 9.49 12.55
CA LEU A 75 17.19 8.40 11.90
C LEU A 75 17.13 8.53 10.37
N ASN A 76 15.98 8.85 9.79
CA ASN A 76 15.85 9.10 8.35
C ASN A 76 16.71 10.28 7.90
N ARG A 77 16.73 11.39 8.65
CA ARG A 77 17.62 12.52 8.35
C ARG A 77 19.10 12.14 8.41
N TRP A 78 19.49 11.29 9.36
CA TRP A 78 20.86 10.76 9.41
C TRP A 78 21.16 9.87 8.22
N LEU A 79 20.25 8.98 7.84
CA LEU A 79 20.41 8.14 6.65
C LEU A 79 20.50 8.99 5.38
N GLU A 80 19.69 10.03 5.22
CA GLU A 80 19.79 10.98 4.10
C GLU A 80 21.15 11.70 3.99
N GLN A 81 21.90 11.80 5.09
CA GLN A 81 23.22 12.45 5.11
C GLN A 81 24.36 11.44 4.92
N GLU A 82 24.13 10.18 5.26
CA GLU A 82 25.13 9.12 5.18
C GLU A 82 25.34 8.68 3.72
N PRO A 83 26.58 8.78 3.19
CA PRO A 83 26.86 8.31 1.84
C PRO A 83 26.70 6.79 1.76
N LYS A 84 26.15 6.30 0.65
CA LYS A 84 25.83 4.88 0.38
C LYS A 84 24.57 4.35 1.06
N SER A 85 23.72 5.20 1.62
CA SER A 85 22.39 4.80 2.08
C SER A 85 21.35 4.93 0.94
N ILE A 86 20.26 4.16 1.02
CA ILE A 86 19.14 4.25 0.06
C ILE A 86 18.51 5.66 0.06
N PRO A 87 18.16 6.26 1.23
CA PRO A 87 17.55 7.59 1.26
C PRO A 87 18.45 8.70 0.70
N TYR A 88 19.77 8.57 0.88
CA TYR A 88 20.75 9.48 0.28
C TYR A 88 20.69 9.44 -1.25
N TYR A 89 20.67 8.24 -1.84
CA TYR A 89 20.59 8.10 -3.30
C TYR A 89 19.24 8.55 -3.85
N GLU A 90 18.13 8.29 -3.16
CA GLU A 90 16.82 8.80 -3.55
C GLU A 90 16.82 10.33 -3.61
N LYS A 91 17.37 11.00 -2.59
CA LYS A 91 17.50 12.47 -2.56
C LYS A 91 18.43 13.00 -3.65
N GLN A 92 19.50 12.29 -3.97
CA GLN A 92 20.36 12.70 -5.09
C GLN A 92 19.65 12.51 -6.43
N LEU A 93 18.92 11.42 -6.61
CA LEU A 93 18.14 11.16 -7.81
C LEU A 93 17.08 12.22 -8.05
N THR A 94 16.37 12.67 -7.01
CA THR A 94 15.38 13.76 -7.15
C THR A 94 16.05 15.08 -7.57
N VAL A 95 17.18 15.43 -6.95
CA VAL A 95 17.93 16.64 -7.34
C VAL A 95 18.47 16.52 -8.78
N LEU A 96 18.90 15.32 -9.19
CA LEU A 96 19.37 15.09 -10.56
C LEU A 96 18.22 15.13 -11.56
N SER A 97 17.05 14.58 -11.24
CA SER A 97 15.88 14.61 -12.11
C SER A 97 15.37 16.04 -12.29
N GLU A 98 15.31 16.84 -11.23
CA GLU A 98 14.95 18.26 -11.31
C GLU A 98 15.94 19.05 -12.18
N LYS A 99 17.25 18.73 -12.06
CA LYS A 99 18.27 19.33 -12.92
C LYS A 99 18.09 18.94 -14.38
N ILE A 100 17.84 17.65 -14.66
CA ILE A 100 17.59 17.17 -16.02
C ILE A 100 16.37 17.89 -16.60
N GLU A 101 15.26 17.96 -15.87
CA GLU A 101 14.05 18.67 -16.31
C GLU A 101 14.32 20.15 -16.57
N SER A 102 15.09 20.82 -15.70
CA SER A 102 15.48 22.22 -15.91
C SER A 102 16.38 22.42 -17.13
N LEU A 103 17.28 21.48 -17.40
CA LEU A 103 18.19 21.51 -18.54
C LEU A 103 17.46 21.17 -19.84
N GLU A 104 16.54 20.22 -19.83
CA GLU A 104 15.66 19.91 -20.96
C GLU A 104 14.76 21.10 -21.30
N GLY A 105 14.18 21.76 -20.29
CA GLY A 105 13.43 23.01 -20.50
C GLY A 105 14.30 24.13 -21.07
N ALA A 106 15.52 24.30 -20.56
CA ALA A 106 16.47 25.28 -21.09
C ALA A 106 16.93 24.93 -22.52
N LEU A 107 17.10 23.65 -22.83
CA LEU A 107 17.44 23.16 -24.17
C LEU A 107 16.27 23.35 -25.13
N GLN A 108 15.03 23.09 -24.74
CA GLN A 108 13.85 23.38 -25.56
C GLN A 108 13.74 24.88 -25.88
N LEU A 109 13.96 25.75 -24.89
CA LEU A 109 13.99 27.20 -25.09
C LEU A 109 15.16 27.67 -25.96
N ALA A 110 16.32 27.01 -25.88
CA ALA A 110 17.47 27.28 -26.74
C ALA A 110 17.24 26.76 -28.18
N GLN A 111 16.58 25.62 -28.33
CA GLN A 111 16.24 25.00 -29.61
C GLN A 111 15.11 25.75 -30.32
N GLU A 112 14.19 26.36 -29.59
CA GLU A 112 13.23 27.34 -30.13
C GLU A 112 13.92 28.63 -30.60
N ARG A 113 15.03 29.05 -29.96
CA ARG A 113 15.86 30.18 -30.41
C ARG A 113 16.76 29.84 -31.59
N GLU A 114 17.22 28.59 -31.72
CA GLU A 114 18.02 28.10 -32.86
C GLU A 114 17.15 27.67 -34.06
N SER A 115 15.84 27.48 -33.88
CA SER A 115 14.90 27.14 -34.97
C SER A 115 14.67 28.28 -35.98
N ASP A 116 15.25 29.47 -35.76
CA ASP A 116 15.35 30.55 -36.75
C ASP A 116 16.61 30.46 -37.64
N SER A 117 17.49 29.46 -37.47
CA SER A 117 18.63 29.25 -38.36
C SER A 117 18.90 27.78 -38.66
N ASN A 118 18.20 27.27 -39.68
CA ASN A 118 18.72 26.46 -40.80
C ASN A 118 19.69 25.28 -40.52
N THR A 119 19.32 24.10 -41.04
CA THR A 119 20.11 22.85 -41.24
C THR A 119 20.24 21.99 -39.95
N GLU A 120 19.86 20.70 -39.83
CA GLU A 120 19.96 19.54 -40.71
C GLU A 120 18.85 18.51 -40.39
N LYS A 121 18.20 17.98 -41.44
CA LYS A 121 17.16 16.93 -41.39
C LYS A 121 17.73 15.50 -41.60
N GLY A 122 19.03 15.29 -41.36
CA GLY A 122 19.74 14.06 -41.76
C GLY A 122 19.53 12.84 -40.85
N ASP A 123 19.62 12.99 -39.53
CA ASP A 123 19.92 11.84 -38.66
C ASP A 123 18.81 11.41 -37.68
N ARG A 124 17.67 12.12 -37.63
CA ARG A 124 16.61 11.83 -36.66
C ARG A 124 15.97 10.44 -36.82
N TRP A 125 15.93 9.89 -38.04
CA TRP A 125 15.28 8.59 -38.28
C TRP A 125 16.12 7.40 -37.81
N ILE A 126 17.46 7.51 -37.81
CA ILE A 126 18.37 6.44 -37.41
C ILE A 126 18.43 6.35 -35.88
N ASP A 127 18.48 7.49 -35.19
CA ASP A 127 18.42 7.56 -33.72
C ASP A 127 17.08 7.09 -33.16
N GLU A 128 15.97 7.35 -33.87
CA GLU A 128 14.63 6.91 -33.48
C GLU A 128 14.42 5.39 -33.71
N LEU A 129 15.13 4.80 -34.67
CA LEU A 129 15.15 3.35 -34.91
C LEU A 129 16.06 2.61 -33.91
N LEU A 130 17.22 3.18 -33.57
CA LEU A 130 18.16 2.59 -32.60
C LEU A 130 17.63 2.62 -31.16
N LYS A 131 16.84 3.64 -30.78
CA LYS A 131 16.16 3.65 -29.46
C LYS A 131 15.13 2.53 -29.30
N ARG A 132 14.45 2.10 -30.38
CA ARG A 132 13.36 1.10 -30.30
C ARG A 132 13.83 -0.36 -30.13
N TYR A 133 15.06 -0.69 -30.51
CA TYR A 133 15.55 -2.08 -30.53
C TYR A 133 16.25 -2.54 -29.24
N ASN A 134 16.51 -1.63 -28.30
CA ASN A 134 17.24 -1.97 -27.07
C ASN A 134 16.56 -1.51 -25.79
N GLU A 135 15.37 -0.93 -25.90
CA GLU A 135 14.59 -0.48 -24.75
C GLU A 135 13.73 -1.63 -24.24
N VAL A 136 13.90 -1.96 -22.96
CA VAL A 136 13.13 -3.00 -22.28
C VAL A 136 11.68 -2.52 -22.17
N GLN A 137 10.79 -3.18 -22.89
CA GLN A 137 9.37 -2.83 -22.81
C GLN A 137 8.78 -3.45 -21.54
N LEU A 138 8.49 -2.61 -20.56
CA LEU A 138 7.87 -3.00 -19.31
C LEU A 138 6.34 -2.90 -19.44
N LYS A 139 5.63 -4.02 -19.24
CA LYS A 139 4.16 -4.04 -19.15
C LYS A 139 3.68 -4.76 -17.90
N PRO A 140 2.51 -4.38 -17.36
CA PRO A 140 1.80 -5.19 -16.38
C PRO A 140 1.53 -6.60 -16.94
N VAL A 141 1.51 -7.60 -16.06
CA VAL A 141 0.96 -8.92 -16.41
C VAL A 141 -0.50 -8.80 -16.85
N GLN A 142 -0.98 -9.80 -17.60
CA GLN A 142 -2.27 -9.83 -18.30
C GLN A 142 -2.42 -8.79 -19.43
N GLN A 143 -1.35 -8.06 -19.73
CA GLN A 143 -1.24 -7.26 -20.95
C GLN A 143 -0.26 -7.92 -21.91
N SER A 144 -0.44 -7.63 -23.20
CA SER A 144 0.50 -8.07 -24.23
C SER A 144 1.38 -6.91 -24.68
N ILE A 145 2.65 -7.23 -24.89
CA ILE A 145 3.61 -6.42 -25.62
C ILE A 145 3.51 -6.84 -27.08
N TYR A 146 3.17 -5.90 -27.95
CA TYR A 146 3.20 -6.08 -29.40
C TYR A 146 4.37 -5.29 -29.95
N ASP A 147 5.25 -5.96 -30.69
CA ASP A 147 6.29 -5.32 -31.47
C ASP A 147 5.83 -5.15 -32.94
N PRO A 148 5.57 -3.92 -33.42
CA PRO A 148 5.12 -3.68 -34.78
C PRO A 148 6.10 -4.08 -35.88
N LEU A 149 7.39 -4.20 -35.58
CA LEU A 149 8.42 -4.51 -36.59
C LEU A 149 8.61 -6.01 -36.76
N THR A 150 8.60 -6.76 -35.66
CA THR A 150 8.73 -8.22 -35.70
C THR A 150 7.40 -8.95 -35.68
N GLU A 151 6.29 -8.23 -35.49
CA GLU A 151 4.92 -8.73 -35.32
C GLU A 151 4.78 -9.76 -34.18
N VAL A 152 5.74 -9.79 -33.26
CA VAL A 152 5.72 -10.67 -32.09
C VAL A 152 4.78 -10.10 -31.05
N VAL A 153 3.95 -10.98 -30.48
CA VAL A 153 3.08 -10.66 -29.35
C VAL A 153 3.52 -11.49 -28.16
N VAL A 154 3.88 -10.85 -27.06
CA VAL A 154 4.24 -11.50 -25.81
C VAL A 154 3.27 -11.11 -24.72
N GLY A 155 2.63 -12.09 -24.08
CA GLY A 155 1.81 -11.89 -22.90
C GLY A 155 2.35 -12.71 -21.72
N ALA A 156 2.26 -12.15 -20.52
CA ALA A 156 2.54 -12.86 -19.28
C ALA A 156 1.28 -12.91 -18.42
N ASP A 157 1.01 -14.01 -17.72
CA ASP A 157 -0.22 -14.15 -16.92
C ASP A 157 -0.04 -13.62 -15.49
N ARG A 158 0.93 -14.16 -14.76
CA ARG A 158 1.23 -13.77 -13.37
C ARG A 158 2.68 -14.06 -13.05
N VAL A 159 3.32 -13.13 -12.34
CA VAL A 159 4.65 -13.37 -11.75
C VAL A 159 4.48 -14.04 -10.39
N THR A 160 5.11 -15.20 -10.20
CA THR A 160 5.16 -15.94 -8.94
C THR A 160 6.23 -15.37 -8.01
N ILE A 161 6.17 -15.70 -6.72
CA ILE A 161 7.08 -15.14 -5.69
C ILE A 161 8.56 -15.51 -5.92
N ASP A 162 8.82 -16.57 -6.69
CA ASP A 162 10.15 -16.98 -7.13
C ASP A 162 10.65 -16.21 -8.37
N GLY A 163 9.94 -15.16 -8.79
CA GLY A 163 10.32 -14.29 -9.90
C GLY A 163 10.11 -14.92 -11.28
N LYS A 164 9.26 -15.94 -11.39
CA LYS A 164 8.94 -16.62 -12.65
C LYS A 164 7.56 -16.25 -13.15
N THR A 165 7.29 -16.45 -14.44
CA THR A 165 5.97 -16.17 -15.01
C THR A 165 5.59 -17.17 -16.09
N ASP A 166 4.29 -17.41 -16.24
CA ASP A 166 3.76 -18.15 -17.38
C ASP A 166 3.63 -17.18 -18.56
N ILE A 167 4.38 -17.45 -19.64
CA ILE A 167 4.47 -16.58 -20.82
C ILE A 167 3.84 -17.27 -22.02
N LYS A 168 3.09 -16.48 -22.79
CA LYS A 168 2.54 -16.85 -24.09
C LYS A 168 3.15 -15.94 -25.15
N ILE A 169 3.85 -16.53 -26.10
CA ILE A 169 4.48 -15.84 -27.23
C ILE A 169 3.77 -16.26 -28.50
N THR A 170 3.37 -15.30 -29.31
CA THR A 170 2.91 -15.53 -30.69
C THR A 170 3.92 -14.90 -31.63
N PHE A 171 4.52 -15.72 -32.49
CA PHE A 171 5.47 -15.31 -33.51
C PHE A 171 4.76 -14.89 -34.81
N PRO A 172 5.44 -14.13 -35.69
CA PRO A 172 4.90 -13.70 -36.98
C PRO A 172 4.46 -14.85 -37.89
N ASP A 173 5.07 -16.03 -37.77
CA ASP A 173 4.69 -17.24 -38.52
C ASP A 173 3.41 -17.92 -37.99
N GLY A 174 2.77 -17.31 -36.98
CA GLY A 174 1.58 -17.84 -36.31
C GLY A 174 1.88 -18.93 -35.29
N LYS A 175 3.15 -19.32 -35.09
CA LYS A 175 3.50 -20.27 -34.02
C LYS A 175 3.27 -19.64 -32.66
N LYS A 176 2.69 -20.43 -31.77
CA LYS A 176 2.43 -20.06 -30.38
C LYS A 176 3.26 -20.92 -29.46
N ILE A 177 4.00 -20.29 -28.56
CA ILE A 177 4.73 -20.96 -27.49
C ILE A 177 4.08 -20.55 -26.17
N GLU A 178 3.69 -21.56 -25.38
CA GLU A 178 3.27 -21.37 -24.00
C GLU A 178 4.35 -21.98 -23.11
N GLN A 179 5.13 -21.14 -22.44
CA GLN A 179 6.17 -21.57 -21.51
C GLN A 179 5.67 -21.33 -20.08
N LYS A 180 5.59 -22.42 -19.30
CA LYS A 180 5.29 -22.33 -17.87
C LYS A 180 6.55 -22.01 -17.09
N SER A 181 6.42 -21.15 -16.08
CA SER A 181 7.50 -20.84 -15.14
C SER A 181 8.77 -20.32 -15.82
N ALA A 182 8.64 -19.43 -16.81
CA ALA A 182 9.76 -18.77 -17.46
C ALA A 182 10.46 -17.81 -16.47
N ALA A 183 11.79 -17.91 -16.40
CA ALA A 183 12.62 -17.06 -15.55
C ALA A 183 13.29 -15.94 -16.37
N PRO A 184 13.64 -14.79 -15.76
CA PRO A 184 14.45 -13.77 -16.43
C PRO A 184 15.73 -14.38 -17.00
N GLY A 185 16.06 -14.01 -18.24
CA GLY A 185 17.16 -14.58 -19.01
C GLY A 185 16.75 -15.69 -19.99
N GLU A 186 15.52 -16.18 -19.93
CA GLU A 186 14.99 -17.10 -20.95
C GLU A 186 14.91 -16.41 -22.32
N THR A 187 15.28 -17.15 -23.36
CA THR A 187 15.40 -16.61 -24.72
C THR A 187 14.72 -17.48 -25.76
N TRP A 188 14.10 -16.84 -26.75
CA TRP A 188 13.48 -17.52 -27.88
C TRP A 188 13.97 -16.92 -29.19
N ASP A 189 14.58 -17.78 -30.00
CA ASP A 189 15.08 -17.40 -31.32
C ASP A 189 13.99 -17.62 -32.36
N PHE A 190 13.80 -16.64 -33.24
CA PHE A 190 12.81 -16.69 -34.31
C PHE A 190 13.32 -15.96 -35.55
N GLN A 191 12.71 -16.27 -36.69
CA GLN A 191 13.05 -15.65 -37.97
C GLN A 191 11.86 -14.84 -38.47
N ASN A 192 12.11 -13.60 -38.89
CA ASN A 192 11.12 -12.78 -39.58
C ASN A 192 11.76 -12.08 -40.79
N ASN A 193 11.12 -12.15 -41.95
CA ASN A 193 11.61 -11.54 -43.19
C ASN A 193 13.07 -11.89 -43.54
N GLY A 194 13.47 -13.13 -43.30
CA GLY A 194 14.83 -13.62 -43.58
C GLY A 194 15.90 -13.21 -42.57
N LYS A 195 15.56 -12.41 -41.55
CA LYS A 195 16.45 -12.00 -40.45
C LYS A 195 16.19 -12.81 -39.20
N GLU A 196 17.25 -13.08 -38.44
CA GLU A 196 17.18 -13.82 -37.17
C GLU A 196 17.11 -12.85 -35.99
N TYR A 197 16.16 -13.09 -35.10
CA TYR A 197 15.91 -12.30 -33.91
C TYR A 197 15.89 -13.21 -32.68
N ARG A 198 16.24 -12.63 -31.54
CA ARG A 198 16.14 -13.26 -30.22
C ARG A 198 15.27 -12.41 -29.32
N LEU A 199 14.15 -12.98 -28.89
CA LEU A 199 13.34 -12.44 -27.81
C LEU A 199 13.94 -12.88 -26.47
N ILE A 200 14.08 -11.95 -25.54
CA ILE A 200 14.64 -12.17 -24.20
C ILE A 200 13.62 -11.70 -23.19
N LEU A 201 13.32 -12.55 -22.19
CA LEU A 201 12.64 -12.12 -20.97
C LEU A 201 13.68 -11.41 -20.08
N ASP A 202 13.63 -10.09 -20.04
CA ASP A 202 14.63 -9.28 -19.35
C ASP A 202 14.34 -9.16 -17.85
N SER A 203 13.05 -9.02 -17.49
CA SER A 203 12.63 -8.92 -16.08
C SER A 203 11.25 -9.52 -15.83
N ALA A 204 11.06 -10.00 -14.60
CA ALA A 204 9.77 -10.42 -14.06
C ALA A 204 9.73 -10.00 -12.57
N ASP A 205 8.93 -8.98 -12.26
CA ASP A 205 8.84 -8.41 -10.92
C ASP A 205 7.52 -8.81 -10.26
N TRP A 206 7.63 -9.59 -9.17
CA TRP A 206 6.49 -10.03 -8.38
C TRP A 206 5.80 -8.90 -7.63
N SER A 207 6.55 -7.90 -7.14
CA SER A 207 5.99 -6.82 -6.31
C SER A 207 5.14 -5.87 -7.14
N THR A 208 5.59 -5.55 -8.36
CA THR A 208 4.84 -4.66 -9.26
C THR A 208 3.96 -5.41 -10.25
N GLN A 209 4.05 -6.74 -10.29
CA GLN A 209 3.37 -7.61 -11.27
C GLN A 209 3.62 -7.12 -12.71
N ARG A 210 4.90 -6.90 -13.03
CA ARG A 210 5.37 -6.43 -14.34
C ARG A 210 6.35 -7.42 -14.96
N PHE A 211 6.36 -7.47 -16.27
CA PHE A 211 7.36 -8.21 -17.04
C PHE A 211 7.96 -7.30 -18.10
N GLY A 212 9.24 -7.52 -18.38
CA GLY A 212 10.03 -6.78 -19.37
C GLY A 212 10.54 -7.72 -20.44
N THR A 213 10.31 -7.39 -21.70
CA THR A 213 10.87 -8.16 -22.82
C THR A 213 11.72 -7.26 -23.71
N ARG A 214 12.72 -7.86 -24.34
CA ARG A 214 13.58 -7.18 -25.32
C ARG A 214 13.80 -8.10 -26.52
N ILE A 215 13.88 -7.51 -27.71
CA ILE A 215 14.13 -8.25 -28.95
C ILE A 215 15.43 -7.71 -29.55
N ILE A 216 16.35 -8.61 -29.89
CA ILE A 216 17.63 -8.25 -30.52
C ILE A 216 17.77 -8.97 -31.87
N GLU A 217 18.40 -8.33 -32.85
CA GLU A 217 18.74 -8.96 -34.14
C GLU A 217 20.09 -9.66 -34.02
N LEU A 218 20.17 -10.95 -34.38
CA LEU A 218 21.38 -11.78 -34.24
C LEU A 218 22.36 -11.62 -35.41
N ASN A 219 21.85 -11.28 -36.61
CA ASN A 219 22.65 -11.13 -37.83
C ASN A 219 22.99 -9.66 -38.14
N ARG A 220 23.39 -8.90 -37.13
CA ARG A 220 24.07 -7.63 -37.37
C ARG A 220 25.51 -7.94 -37.79
N THR A 221 25.72 -8.25 -39.06
CA THR A 221 27.05 -8.13 -39.65
C THR A 221 27.50 -6.69 -39.43
N GLU A 222 28.44 -6.51 -38.50
CA GLU A 222 29.21 -5.27 -38.39
C GLU A 222 29.92 -5.07 -39.73
N GLY A 223 29.31 -4.23 -40.56
CA GLY A 223 29.88 -3.79 -41.81
C GLY A 223 30.97 -2.77 -41.53
N LYS A 224 32.21 -3.27 -41.46
CA LYS A 224 33.51 -2.57 -41.54
C LYS A 224 33.90 -1.61 -40.43
#